data_AF-A0A3D2YYS1-F1
#
_entry.id   AF-A0A3D2YYS1-F1
#
_cell.length_a   1.000
_cell.length_b   1.000
_cell.length_c   1.000
_cell.angle_alpha   90.00
_cell.angle_beta   90.00
_cell.angle_gamma   90.00
#
_symmetry.space_group_name_H-M   'P 1'
#
loop_
_entity.id
_entity.type
_entity.pdbx_description
1 polymer ?
#
loop_
_entity_poly.entity_id
_entity_poly.type
_entity_poly.pdbx_seq_one_letter_code
_entity_poly.pdbx_strand_id
1 'polypeptide(L)'
;MTVTARAFAPGNMSGVFKVIADEDPAKMHSLGLGFTVRDGTTVTLTQAQTASLSFNGEAIDFPTVNNVLATLAPGASLAVQIETPLPLSSGFGLSGASTLAAAFAVNELLDLGHDGVGLATAAHVAEVRNLTGLGDVCGQYHGGCLVKLVVGDPLAAEAMPVAMDVPIHYRYFSAIRTRDILSDPRRRTQINAAADAALAELAILKRRDSLELEEPIRVSRRFAEESGLLTHDEVRAAIDEVSRAGGEASMIMLGNAVFSTVPFSGSKATSLSAQAVQVLP
;
A
#
# COMPACT_ATOMS: atom_id res chain seq x y z
N MET A 1 -24.21 -3.56 26.06
CA MET A 1 -22.83 -3.75 25.59
C MET A 1 -22.64 -2.81 24.42
N THR A 2 -21.57 -2.02 24.39
CA THR A 2 -21.27 -1.20 23.21
C THR A 2 -20.83 -2.16 22.11
N VAL A 3 -21.56 -2.20 21.00
CA VAL A 3 -21.24 -3.10 19.89
C VAL A 3 -20.04 -2.51 19.15
N THR A 4 -18.99 -3.32 19.03
CA THR A 4 -17.73 -2.95 18.37
C THR A 4 -17.31 -4.03 17.41
N ALA A 5 -16.70 -3.66 16.29
CA ALA A 5 -16.03 -4.58 15.38
C ALA A 5 -14.66 -4.03 14.98
N ARG A 6 -13.74 -4.93 14.66
CA ARG A 6 -12.35 -4.58 14.39
C ARG A 6 -11.87 -5.32 13.16
N ALA A 7 -11.00 -4.70 12.38
CA ALA A 7 -10.31 -5.35 11.28
C ALA A 7 -8.88 -4.85 11.18
N PHE A 8 -8.02 -5.69 10.63
CA PHE A 8 -6.63 -5.37 10.32
C PHE A 8 -6.43 -5.38 8.81
N ALA A 9 -5.65 -4.44 8.30
CA ALA A 9 -5.07 -4.50 6.96
C ALA A 9 -3.57 -4.19 7.02
N PRO A 10 -2.73 -4.94 6.31
CA PRO A 10 -1.28 -4.78 6.38
C PRO A 10 -0.81 -3.48 5.69
N GLY A 11 0.41 -3.04 5.97
CA GLY A 11 1.09 -2.02 5.18
C GLY A 11 1.55 -2.59 3.84
N ASN A 12 1.64 -1.76 2.80
CA ASN A 12 2.15 -2.14 1.48
C ASN A 12 3.22 -1.16 1.01
N MET A 13 4.37 -1.67 0.61
CA MET A 13 5.42 -0.88 -0.04
C MET A 13 5.32 -1.06 -1.55
N SER A 14 5.09 0.03 -2.28
CA SER A 14 5.12 -0.01 -3.75
C SER A 14 6.57 -0.02 -4.25
N GLY A 15 6.91 -0.98 -5.12
CA GLY A 15 8.23 -1.09 -5.76
C GLY A 15 8.24 -0.65 -7.22
N VAL A 16 7.17 -0.91 -7.95
CA VAL A 16 6.97 -0.49 -9.35
C VAL A 16 5.52 -0.06 -9.52
N PHE A 17 5.25 0.98 -10.31
CA PHE A 17 3.89 1.31 -10.71
C PHE A 17 3.80 1.88 -12.13
N LYS A 18 2.71 1.54 -12.82
CA LYS A 18 2.26 2.19 -14.07
C LYS A 18 0.82 2.63 -13.89
N VAL A 19 0.54 3.91 -14.14
CA VAL A 19 -0.82 4.44 -14.00
C VAL A 19 -1.66 4.05 -15.21
N ILE A 20 -2.80 3.40 -14.95
CA ILE A 20 -3.84 3.14 -15.93
C ILE A 20 -5.00 4.10 -15.64
N ALA A 21 -5.07 5.17 -16.42
CA ALA A 21 -6.08 6.20 -16.25
C ALA A 21 -7.44 5.75 -16.79
N ASP A 22 -8.49 6.09 -16.05
CA ASP A 22 -9.88 5.97 -16.45
C ASP A 22 -10.66 7.10 -15.77
N GLU A 23 -11.79 7.51 -16.35
CA GLU A 23 -12.69 8.49 -15.70
C GLU A 23 -13.51 7.84 -14.58
N ASP A 24 -13.78 6.53 -14.69
CA ASP A 24 -14.44 5.75 -13.66
C ASP A 24 -13.42 5.34 -12.58
N PRO A 25 -13.57 5.79 -11.32
CA PRO A 25 -12.66 5.43 -10.23
C PRO A 25 -12.59 3.91 -9.97
N ALA A 26 -13.64 3.17 -10.30
CA ALA A 26 -13.67 1.72 -10.16
C ALA A 26 -12.82 1.00 -11.24
N LYS A 27 -12.46 1.70 -12.32
CA LYS A 27 -11.61 1.18 -13.40
C LYS A 27 -10.23 1.80 -13.42
N MET A 28 -10.04 2.99 -12.85
CA MET A 28 -8.73 3.61 -12.73
C MET A 28 -7.87 2.84 -11.71
N HIS A 29 -6.67 2.42 -12.10
CA HIS A 29 -5.82 1.57 -11.27
C HIS A 29 -4.33 1.73 -11.65
N SER A 30 -3.49 0.91 -11.03
CA SER A 30 -2.08 0.79 -11.38
C SER A 30 -1.69 -0.67 -11.61
N LEU A 31 -0.91 -0.90 -12.66
CA LEU A 31 -0.06 -2.09 -12.78
C LEU A 31 1.19 -1.87 -11.92
N GLY A 32 1.91 -2.91 -11.54
CA GLY A 32 3.10 -2.72 -10.72
C GLY A 32 3.52 -3.91 -9.87
N LEU A 33 4.31 -3.60 -8.85
CA LEU A 33 4.83 -4.53 -7.86
C LEU A 33 4.64 -3.93 -6.47
N GLY A 34 4.08 -4.72 -5.55
CA GLY A 34 3.89 -4.37 -4.14
C GLY A 34 4.48 -5.41 -3.21
N PHE A 35 4.87 -4.96 -2.01
CA PHE A 35 5.39 -5.79 -0.93
C PHE A 35 4.61 -5.50 0.34
N THR A 36 3.73 -6.42 0.70
CA THR A 36 2.95 -6.33 1.93
C THR A 36 3.82 -6.68 3.13
N VAL A 37 3.78 -5.86 4.18
CA VAL A 37 4.56 -6.06 5.40
C VAL A 37 3.70 -6.56 6.54
N ARG A 38 4.33 -7.18 7.55
CA ARG A 38 3.64 -7.73 8.73
C ARG A 38 2.92 -6.64 9.53
N ASP A 39 3.55 -5.48 9.67
CA ASP A 39 2.95 -4.34 10.34
C ASP A 39 1.86 -3.71 9.46
N GLY A 40 0.84 -3.11 10.08
CA GLY A 40 -0.28 -2.54 9.33
C GLY A 40 -1.15 -1.65 10.19
N THR A 41 -2.40 -1.51 9.78
CA THR A 41 -3.40 -0.72 10.47
C THR A 41 -4.48 -1.63 11.04
N THR A 42 -4.80 -1.42 12.32
CA THR A 42 -6.03 -1.94 12.93
C THR A 42 -7.04 -0.80 13.03
N VAL A 43 -8.26 -1.04 12.55
CA VAL A 43 -9.39 -0.13 12.70
C VAL A 43 -10.41 -0.76 13.63
N THR A 44 -10.79 -0.02 14.68
CA THR A 44 -11.87 -0.36 15.60
C THR A 44 -13.02 0.59 15.37
N LEU A 45 -14.21 0.04 15.10
CA LEU A 45 -15.45 0.79 14.93
C LEU A 45 -16.39 0.51 16.08
N THR A 46 -17.00 1.57 16.60
CA THR A 46 -18.00 1.52 17.67
C THR A 46 -19.21 2.34 17.25
N GLN A 47 -20.42 1.81 17.42
CA GLN A 47 -21.63 2.62 17.24
C GLN A 47 -21.67 3.73 18.30
N ALA A 48 -21.89 4.97 17.86
CA ALA A 48 -21.86 6.15 18.71
C ALA A 48 -23.01 7.11 18.38
N GLN A 49 -23.33 8.01 19.32
CA GLN A 49 -24.28 9.11 19.09
C GLN A 49 -23.68 10.23 18.24
N THR A 50 -22.35 10.35 18.24
CA THR A 50 -21.61 11.39 17.51
C THR A 50 -20.43 10.73 16.82
N ALA A 51 -20.28 10.96 15.52
CA ALA A 51 -19.16 10.46 14.76
C ALA A 51 -17.84 11.08 15.25
N SER A 52 -16.81 10.27 15.35
CA SER A 52 -15.46 10.72 15.71
C SER A 52 -14.43 9.85 15.01
N LEU A 53 -13.26 10.41 14.73
CA LEU A 53 -12.16 9.67 14.12
C LEU A 53 -10.86 10.06 14.81
N SER A 54 -10.10 9.05 15.21
CA SER A 54 -8.78 9.20 15.81
C SER A 54 -7.76 8.27 15.16
N PHE A 55 -6.52 8.73 15.09
CA PHE A 55 -5.37 7.98 14.62
C PHE A 55 -4.30 7.99 15.71
N ASN A 56 -3.93 6.81 16.21
CA ASN A 56 -3.04 6.63 17.35
C ASN A 56 -3.41 7.52 18.57
N GLY A 57 -4.72 7.66 18.81
CA GLY A 57 -5.26 8.44 19.93
C GLY A 57 -5.45 9.94 19.67
N GLU A 58 -4.98 10.48 18.54
CA GLU A 58 -5.16 11.88 18.18
C GLU A 58 -6.29 12.07 17.17
N ALA A 59 -7.12 13.11 17.36
CA ALA A 59 -8.18 13.43 16.42
C ALA A 59 -7.61 13.85 15.06
N ILE A 60 -8.16 13.32 13.97
CA ILE A 60 -7.70 13.60 12.61
C ILE A 60 -8.86 13.59 11.62
N ASP A 61 -8.75 14.34 10.53
CA ASP A 61 -9.59 14.14 9.36
C ASP A 61 -8.94 13.12 8.42
N PHE A 62 -9.69 12.08 8.07
CA PHE A 62 -9.23 10.98 7.23
C PHE A 62 -10.22 10.75 6.08
N PRO A 63 -10.13 11.55 4.99
CA PRO A 63 -11.17 11.59 3.95
C PRO A 63 -11.47 10.24 3.28
N THR A 64 -10.48 9.36 3.14
CA THR A 64 -10.66 8.04 2.52
C THR A 64 -11.50 7.10 3.40
N VAL A 65 -11.21 7.06 4.70
CA VAL A 65 -12.01 6.33 5.70
C VAL A 65 -13.42 6.94 5.81
N ASN A 66 -13.53 8.27 5.88
CA ASN A 66 -14.84 8.94 5.91
C ASN A 66 -15.69 8.60 4.68
N ASN A 67 -15.09 8.63 3.48
CA ASN A 67 -15.80 8.34 2.23
C ASN A 67 -16.24 6.87 2.12
N VAL A 68 -15.41 5.91 2.51
CA VAL A 68 -15.79 4.49 2.44
C VAL A 68 -16.89 4.16 3.45
N LEU A 69 -16.83 4.71 4.67
CA LEU A 69 -17.89 4.53 5.67
C LEU A 69 -19.21 5.19 5.24
N ALA A 70 -19.15 6.40 4.67
CA ALA A 70 -20.34 7.07 4.13
C ALA A 70 -20.98 6.30 2.96
N THR A 71 -20.17 5.56 2.19
CA THR A 71 -20.64 4.73 1.07
C THR A 71 -21.31 3.44 1.56
N LEU A 72 -20.69 2.74 2.50
CA LEU A 72 -21.15 1.42 2.96
C LEU A 72 -22.23 1.51 4.05
N ALA A 73 -22.18 2.52 4.91
CA ALA A 73 -23.06 2.69 6.06
C ALA A 73 -23.66 4.11 6.12
N PRO A 74 -24.42 4.54 5.09
CA PRO A 74 -24.96 5.88 5.04
C PRO A 74 -25.86 6.16 6.26
N GLY A 75 -25.56 7.25 6.98
CA GLY A 75 -26.31 7.68 8.16
C GLY A 75 -25.87 7.03 9.48
N ALA A 76 -24.94 6.08 9.47
CA ALA A 76 -24.37 5.54 10.71
C ALA A 76 -23.45 6.56 11.38
N SER A 77 -23.61 6.74 12.69
CA SER A 77 -22.68 7.52 13.51
C SER A 77 -21.71 6.56 14.20
N LEU A 78 -20.43 6.65 13.82
CA LEU A 78 -19.38 5.72 14.23
C LEU A 78 -18.24 6.47 14.93
N ALA A 79 -17.77 5.91 16.04
CA ALA A 79 -16.48 6.26 16.60
C ALA A 79 -15.42 5.34 15.96
N VAL A 80 -14.46 5.95 15.28
CA VAL A 80 -13.40 5.29 14.52
C VAL A 80 -12.08 5.47 15.24
N GLN A 81 -11.42 4.36 15.56
CA GLN A 81 -10.07 4.34 16.13
C GLN A 81 -9.15 3.61 15.18
N ILE A 82 -8.13 4.30 14.69
CA ILE A 82 -7.12 3.78 13.78
C ILE A 82 -5.81 3.66 14.54
N GLU A 83 -5.22 2.47 14.57
CA GLU A 83 -3.97 2.19 15.29
C GLU A 83 -2.94 1.54 14.37
N THR A 84 -1.69 2.03 14.40
CA THR A 84 -0.59 1.44 13.63
C THR A 84 0.78 1.76 14.25
N PRO A 85 1.74 0.80 14.25
CA PRO A 85 3.12 1.06 14.61
C PRO A 85 3.92 1.73 13.49
N LEU A 86 3.39 1.80 12.27
CA LEU A 86 4.05 2.37 11.10
C LEU A 86 3.93 3.90 11.10
N PRO A 87 4.98 4.62 10.65
CA PRO A 87 4.91 6.08 10.59
C PRO A 87 3.90 6.54 9.53
N LEU A 88 3.05 7.54 9.85
CA LEU A 88 2.13 8.12 8.87
C LEU A 88 2.90 8.74 7.69
N SER A 89 2.34 8.64 6.48
CA SER A 89 2.91 9.23 5.24
C SER A 89 4.31 8.73 4.86
N SER A 90 4.65 7.48 5.24
CA SER A 90 5.97 6.90 5.01
C SER A 90 6.09 5.93 3.83
N GLY A 91 5.07 5.88 2.96
CA GLY A 91 5.06 5.03 1.77
C GLY A 91 4.47 3.62 1.96
N PHE A 92 3.99 3.28 3.17
CA PHE A 92 3.37 1.98 3.47
C PHE A 92 1.88 1.85 3.10
N GLY A 93 1.33 2.78 2.32
CA GLY A 93 -0.07 2.72 1.91
C GLY A 93 -1.07 2.75 3.07
N LEU A 94 -0.76 3.44 4.18
CA LEU A 94 -1.60 3.45 5.39
C LEU A 94 -2.99 4.03 5.16
N SER A 95 -3.19 4.88 4.15
CA SER A 95 -4.52 5.32 3.74
C SER A 95 -5.36 4.16 3.22
N GLY A 96 -4.81 3.39 2.28
CA GLY A 96 -5.44 2.17 1.78
C GLY A 96 -5.71 1.15 2.88
N ALA A 97 -4.74 0.93 3.77
CA ALA A 97 -4.88 -0.04 4.86
C ALA A 97 -6.01 0.37 5.82
N SER A 98 -6.02 1.64 6.23
CA SER A 98 -7.06 2.17 7.12
C SER A 98 -8.45 2.10 6.47
N THR A 99 -8.54 2.44 5.18
CA THR A 99 -9.79 2.43 4.43
C THR A 99 -10.33 1.01 4.24
N LEU A 100 -9.46 0.07 3.89
CA LEU A 100 -9.81 -1.34 3.70
C LEU A 100 -10.22 -2.00 5.03
N ALA A 101 -9.47 -1.77 6.10
CA ALA A 101 -9.84 -2.24 7.44
C ALA A 101 -11.17 -1.63 7.91
N ALA A 102 -11.40 -0.33 7.67
CA ALA A 102 -12.68 0.31 8.01
C ALA A 102 -13.87 -0.32 7.25
N ALA A 103 -13.69 -0.65 5.97
CA ALA A 103 -14.70 -1.33 5.16
C ALA A 103 -15.06 -2.72 5.73
N PHE A 104 -14.05 -3.52 6.10
CA PHE A 104 -14.28 -4.83 6.71
C PHE A 104 -14.91 -4.74 8.10
N ALA A 105 -14.43 -3.81 8.94
CA ALA A 105 -14.97 -3.61 10.27
C ALA A 105 -16.43 -3.13 10.24
N VAL A 106 -16.82 -2.25 9.30
CA VAL A 106 -18.20 -1.75 9.25
C VAL A 106 -19.18 -2.80 8.72
N ASN A 107 -18.71 -3.65 7.78
CA ASN A 107 -19.48 -4.77 7.28
C ASN A 107 -19.83 -5.77 8.41
N GLU A 108 -18.86 -6.08 9.27
CA GLU A 108 -19.06 -6.92 10.45
C GLU A 108 -19.94 -6.23 11.50
N LEU A 109 -19.67 -4.96 11.81
CA LEU A 109 -20.38 -4.22 12.86
C LEU A 109 -21.88 -4.11 12.61
N LEU A 110 -22.27 -3.92 11.35
CA LEU A 110 -23.64 -3.62 10.95
C LEU A 110 -24.31 -4.77 10.18
N ASP A 111 -23.64 -5.92 10.05
CA ASP A 111 -24.12 -7.10 9.31
C ASP A 111 -24.62 -6.75 7.90
N LEU A 112 -23.78 -6.01 7.12
CA LEU A 112 -24.18 -5.45 5.82
C LEU A 112 -24.23 -6.51 4.70
N GLY A 113 -23.60 -7.68 4.90
CA GLY A 113 -23.62 -8.79 3.94
C GLY A 113 -22.83 -8.57 2.65
N HIS A 114 -21.92 -7.59 2.59
CA HIS A 114 -21.03 -7.41 1.45
C HIS A 114 -19.93 -8.48 1.43
N ASP A 115 -19.51 -8.88 0.23
CA ASP A 115 -18.38 -9.77 0.03
C ASP A 115 -17.04 -9.01 0.06
N GLY A 116 -15.93 -9.75 0.20
CA GLY A 116 -14.60 -9.16 0.31
C GLY A 116 -14.20 -8.32 -0.91
N VAL A 117 -14.60 -8.74 -2.12
CA VAL A 117 -14.31 -8.02 -3.37
C VAL A 117 -15.07 -6.69 -3.41
N GLY A 118 -16.34 -6.65 -3.02
CA GLY A 118 -17.13 -5.43 -2.93
C GLY A 118 -16.54 -4.44 -1.93
N LEU A 119 -16.10 -4.92 -0.77
CA LEU A 119 -15.46 -4.10 0.26
C LEU A 119 -14.12 -3.52 -0.21
N ALA A 120 -13.27 -4.36 -0.82
CA ALA A 120 -12.00 -3.92 -1.39
C ALA A 120 -12.19 -2.92 -2.54
N THR A 121 -13.21 -3.12 -3.38
CA THR A 121 -13.56 -2.20 -4.46
C THR A 121 -14.02 -0.85 -3.91
N ALA A 122 -14.86 -0.84 -2.86
CA ALA A 122 -15.29 0.40 -2.21
C ALA A 122 -14.10 1.17 -1.61
N ALA A 123 -13.16 0.46 -0.97
CA ALA A 123 -11.94 1.06 -0.44
C ALA A 123 -11.04 1.62 -1.57
N HIS A 124 -10.85 0.88 -2.66
CA HIS A 124 -10.11 1.33 -3.83
C HIS A 124 -10.70 2.62 -4.44
N VAL A 125 -12.02 2.65 -4.64
CA VAL A 125 -12.72 3.84 -5.15
C VAL A 125 -12.53 5.06 -4.25
N ALA A 126 -12.56 4.87 -2.92
CA ALA A 126 -12.30 5.95 -1.97
C ALA A 126 -10.86 6.49 -2.07
N GLU A 127 -9.86 5.62 -2.24
CA GLU A 127 -8.46 6.01 -2.46
C GLU A 127 -8.26 6.79 -3.77
N VAL A 128 -8.84 6.28 -4.87
CA VAL A 128 -8.73 6.91 -6.19
C VAL A 128 -9.35 8.30 -6.19
N ARG A 129 -10.57 8.46 -5.64
CA ARG A 129 -11.26 9.76 -5.56
C ARG A 129 -10.48 10.79 -4.76
N ASN A 130 -9.73 10.36 -3.76
CA ASN A 130 -8.93 11.24 -2.91
C ASN A 130 -7.48 11.41 -3.38
N LEU A 131 -7.09 10.74 -4.48
CA LEU A 131 -5.75 10.77 -5.08
C LEU A 131 -4.64 10.33 -4.10
N THR A 132 -4.95 9.37 -3.22
CA THR A 132 -4.02 8.86 -2.20
C THR A 132 -3.28 7.62 -2.66
N GLY A 133 -3.91 6.78 -3.49
CA GLY A 133 -3.31 5.54 -3.99
C GLY A 133 -4.12 4.93 -5.14
N LEU A 134 -3.47 4.11 -5.95
CA LEU A 134 -4.08 3.39 -7.09
C LEU A 134 -3.80 1.87 -7.04
N GLY A 135 -3.21 1.39 -5.95
CA GLY A 135 -2.60 0.06 -5.96
C GLY A 135 -2.39 -0.60 -4.61
N ASP A 136 -2.37 0.17 -3.52
CA ASP A 136 -2.11 -0.39 -2.20
C ASP A 136 -3.24 -1.32 -1.73
N VAL A 137 -4.50 -0.94 -1.96
CA VAL A 137 -5.67 -1.74 -1.55
C VAL A 137 -5.61 -3.17 -2.11
N CYS A 138 -5.17 -3.33 -3.35
CA CYS A 138 -4.98 -4.65 -3.96
C CYS A 138 -3.92 -5.49 -3.22
N GLY A 139 -2.76 -4.89 -2.93
CA GLY A 139 -1.69 -5.53 -2.14
C GLY A 139 -2.16 -5.93 -0.74
N GLN A 140 -2.95 -5.07 -0.11
CA GLN A 140 -3.43 -5.25 1.26
C GLN A 140 -4.58 -6.24 1.36
N TYR A 141 -5.40 -6.33 0.31
CA TYR A 141 -6.50 -7.28 0.19
C TYR A 141 -6.03 -8.72 0.00
N HIS A 142 -4.92 -8.93 -0.72
CA HIS A 142 -4.41 -10.27 -1.03
C HIS A 142 -3.24 -10.71 -0.13
N GLY A 143 -2.39 -9.77 0.32
CA GLY A 143 -1.16 -10.07 1.04
C GLY A 143 -0.01 -10.58 0.14
N GLY A 144 1.22 -10.50 0.64
CA GLY A 144 2.43 -11.04 -0.02
C GLY A 144 3.20 -10.05 -0.89
N CYS A 145 4.10 -10.59 -1.72
CA CYS A 145 4.77 -9.85 -2.79
C CYS A 145 3.99 -10.05 -4.09
N LEU A 146 3.33 -9.01 -4.58
CA LEU A 146 2.34 -9.12 -5.66
C LEU A 146 2.75 -8.32 -6.88
N VAL A 147 2.62 -8.94 -8.04
CA VAL A 147 2.72 -8.27 -9.34
C VAL A 147 1.32 -8.09 -9.93
N LYS A 148 1.06 -6.90 -10.47
CA LYS A 148 -0.20 -6.53 -11.12
C LYS A 148 0.05 -6.28 -12.60
N LEU A 149 -0.45 -7.19 -13.45
CA LEU A 149 -0.23 -7.17 -14.90
C LEU A 149 -1.53 -7.05 -15.71
N VAL A 150 -2.68 -7.21 -15.07
CA VAL A 150 -3.99 -7.25 -15.73
C VAL A 150 -4.57 -5.84 -15.80
N VAL A 151 -4.79 -5.35 -17.02
CA VAL A 151 -5.46 -4.07 -17.25
C VAL A 151 -6.97 -4.25 -17.10
N GLY A 152 -7.59 -3.35 -16.34
CA GLY A 152 -9.05 -3.22 -16.22
C GLY A 152 -9.64 -3.86 -14.96
N ASP A 153 -8.80 -4.50 -14.14
CA ASP A 153 -9.19 -5.03 -12.84
C ASP A 153 -8.24 -4.46 -11.76
N PRO A 154 -8.71 -3.52 -10.92
CA PRO A 154 -7.89 -2.93 -9.87
C PRO A 154 -7.41 -3.92 -8.80
N LEU A 155 -8.11 -5.04 -8.63
CA LEU A 155 -7.83 -6.04 -7.61
C LEU A 155 -7.14 -7.28 -8.19
N ALA A 156 -6.93 -7.37 -9.50
CA ALA A 156 -6.18 -8.46 -10.11
C ALA A 156 -4.68 -8.34 -9.78
N ALA A 157 -4.16 -9.38 -9.13
CA ALA A 157 -2.75 -9.52 -8.80
C ALA A 157 -2.34 -10.99 -8.78
N GLU A 158 -1.05 -11.22 -9.01
CA GLU A 158 -0.43 -12.54 -8.94
C GLU A 158 0.74 -12.52 -7.95
N ALA A 159 0.89 -13.59 -7.16
CA ALA A 159 1.96 -13.68 -6.18
C ALA A 159 3.32 -13.99 -6.82
N MET A 160 4.33 -13.16 -6.56
CA MET A 160 5.71 -13.48 -6.90
C MET A 160 6.18 -14.68 -6.06
N PRO A 161 6.90 -15.65 -6.65
CA PRO A 161 7.34 -16.87 -5.96
C PRO A 161 8.57 -16.62 -5.06
N VAL A 162 8.44 -15.67 -4.13
CA VAL A 162 9.44 -15.34 -3.11
C VAL A 162 9.02 -15.91 -1.75
N ALA A 163 9.99 -16.19 -0.88
CA ALA A 163 9.72 -16.64 0.48
C ALA A 163 9.02 -15.55 1.31
N MET A 164 8.04 -15.94 2.14
CA MET A 164 7.35 -15.05 3.09
C MET A 164 8.06 -15.05 4.45
N ASP A 165 7.67 -14.13 5.32
CA ASP A 165 8.25 -13.95 6.67
C ASP A 165 9.75 -13.62 6.69
N VAL A 166 10.30 -13.27 5.52
CA VAL A 166 11.67 -12.79 5.39
C VAL A 166 11.80 -11.37 5.94
N PRO A 167 12.87 -11.07 6.71
CA PRO A 167 13.10 -9.73 7.24
C PRO A 167 13.19 -8.68 6.13
N ILE A 168 12.57 -7.52 6.37
CA ILE A 168 12.77 -6.32 5.57
C ILE A 168 13.18 -5.19 6.51
N HIS A 169 14.18 -4.43 6.10
CA HIS A 169 14.64 -3.26 6.81
C HIS A 169 14.19 -2.01 6.08
N TYR A 170 13.71 -1.00 6.80
CA TYR A 170 13.21 0.23 6.19
C TYR A 170 13.60 1.47 6.97
N ARG A 171 13.68 2.61 6.28
CA ARG A 171 13.85 3.92 6.89
C ARG A 171 13.09 4.97 6.10
N TYR A 172 12.33 5.77 6.81
CA TYR A 172 11.63 6.94 6.28
C TYR A 172 12.44 8.20 6.58
N PHE A 173 12.55 9.09 5.59
CA PHE A 173 13.24 10.37 5.69
C PHE A 173 12.25 11.53 5.64
N SER A 174 11.38 11.57 4.62
CA SER A 174 10.40 12.64 4.46
C SER A 174 9.28 12.28 3.48
N ALA A 175 8.18 13.03 3.53
CA ALA A 175 7.03 12.79 2.67
C ALA A 175 7.29 13.32 1.25
N ILE A 176 6.79 12.59 0.26
CA ILE A 176 6.60 13.11 -1.09
C ILE A 176 5.10 13.34 -1.26
N ARG A 177 4.71 14.49 -1.83
CA ARG A 177 3.31 14.72 -2.20
C ARG A 177 2.98 13.89 -3.43
N THR A 178 2.45 12.68 -3.23
CA THR A 178 1.96 11.76 -4.28
C THR A 178 1.14 12.48 -5.35
N ARG A 179 0.23 13.38 -4.93
CA ARG A 179 -0.58 14.20 -5.83
C ARG A 179 0.25 15.00 -6.83
N ASP A 180 1.36 15.60 -6.43
CA ASP A 180 2.18 16.46 -7.29
C ASP A 180 2.83 15.64 -8.42
N ILE A 181 3.27 14.41 -8.12
CA ILE A 181 3.82 13.47 -9.10
C ILE A 181 2.71 12.98 -10.02
N LEU A 182 1.60 12.55 -9.41
CA LEU A 182 0.48 12.05 -10.18
C LEU A 182 -0.16 13.14 -11.02
N SER A 183 -0.17 14.43 -10.69
CA SER A 183 -0.84 15.42 -11.54
C SER A 183 -0.03 15.89 -12.77
N ASP A 184 1.27 15.61 -12.84
CA ASP A 184 2.16 16.08 -13.90
C ASP A 184 2.20 15.11 -15.11
N PRO A 185 1.66 15.49 -16.28
CA PRO A 185 1.61 14.61 -17.46
C PRO A 185 2.99 14.22 -17.99
N ARG A 186 4.01 15.08 -17.87
CA ARG A 186 5.36 14.78 -18.37
C ARG A 186 6.03 13.73 -17.49
N ARG A 187 5.93 13.91 -16.17
CA ARG A 187 6.41 12.92 -15.19
C ARG A 187 5.70 11.58 -15.37
N ARG A 188 4.37 11.58 -15.55
CA ARG A 188 3.61 10.36 -15.84
C ARG A 188 4.16 9.59 -17.04
N THR A 189 4.44 10.28 -18.15
CA THR A 189 4.99 9.62 -19.36
C THR A 189 6.34 8.97 -19.08
N GLN A 190 7.25 9.66 -18.40
CA GLN A 190 8.56 9.10 -18.04
C GLN A 190 8.43 7.89 -17.12
N ILE A 191 7.60 8.00 -16.07
CA ILE A 191 7.34 6.92 -15.12
C ILE A 191 6.76 5.70 -15.84
N ASN A 192 5.76 5.90 -16.69
CA ASN A 192 5.11 4.81 -17.41
C ASN A 192 6.07 4.10 -18.38
N ALA A 193 7.00 4.82 -19.02
CA ALA A 193 8.02 4.22 -19.89
C ALA A 193 9.01 3.34 -19.10
N ALA A 194 9.48 3.80 -17.94
CA ALA A 194 10.32 2.98 -17.05
C ALA A 194 9.54 1.77 -16.50
N ALA A 195 8.25 1.96 -16.21
CA ALA A 195 7.40 0.87 -15.73
C ALA A 195 7.23 -0.22 -16.78
N ASP A 196 7.16 0.09 -18.08
CA ASP A 196 7.00 -0.93 -19.13
C ASP A 196 8.17 -1.92 -19.15
N ALA A 197 9.41 -1.43 -19.01
CA ALA A 197 10.58 -2.29 -18.91
C ALA A 197 10.54 -3.15 -17.63
N ALA A 198 10.20 -2.55 -16.48
CA ALA A 198 10.10 -3.25 -15.21
C ALA A 198 9.01 -4.33 -15.22
N LEU A 199 7.82 -4.04 -15.74
CA LEU A 199 6.69 -4.98 -15.83
C LEU A 199 7.00 -6.16 -16.75
N ALA A 200 7.70 -5.93 -17.86
CA ALA A 200 8.13 -7.01 -18.76
C ALA A 200 9.09 -7.98 -18.05
N GLU A 201 10.03 -7.47 -17.26
CA GLU A 201 10.93 -8.31 -16.47
C GLU A 201 10.19 -9.06 -15.36
N LEU A 202 9.30 -8.39 -14.62
CA LEU A 202 8.50 -9.02 -13.57
C LEU A 202 7.62 -10.15 -14.13
N ALA A 203 7.04 -9.96 -15.31
CA ALA A 203 6.27 -11.01 -15.99
C ALA A 203 7.13 -12.24 -16.33
N ILE A 204 8.43 -12.07 -16.59
CA ILE A 204 9.38 -13.18 -16.78
C ILE A 204 9.69 -13.84 -15.44
N LEU A 205 10.08 -13.05 -14.43
CA LEU A 205 10.44 -13.54 -13.10
C LEU A 205 9.30 -14.36 -12.46
N LYS A 206 8.06 -13.88 -12.59
CA LYS A 206 6.85 -14.52 -12.07
C LYS A 206 6.64 -15.96 -12.53
N ARG A 207 7.19 -16.34 -13.70
CA ARG A 207 7.07 -17.69 -14.28
C ARG A 207 8.07 -18.70 -13.72
N ARG A 208 9.01 -18.27 -12.88
CA ARG A 208 9.96 -19.17 -12.20
C ARG A 208 9.28 -19.87 -11.03
N ASP A 209 9.84 -21.01 -10.60
CA ASP A 209 9.30 -21.75 -9.45
C ASP A 209 9.67 -21.10 -8.11
N SER A 210 10.80 -20.41 -8.06
CA SER A 210 11.28 -19.67 -6.87
C SER A 210 12.18 -18.50 -7.26
N LEU A 211 12.18 -17.49 -6.41
CA LEU A 211 12.96 -16.25 -6.52
C LEU A 211 13.51 -15.86 -5.15
N GLU A 212 14.73 -15.32 -5.16
CA GLU A 212 15.27 -14.55 -4.04
C GLU A 212 14.58 -13.18 -3.99
N LEU A 213 14.34 -12.64 -2.79
CA LEU A 213 13.63 -11.35 -2.61
C LEU A 213 14.40 -10.18 -3.25
N GLU A 214 15.72 -10.31 -3.34
CA GLU A 214 16.65 -9.42 -3.99
C GLU A 214 16.28 -9.15 -5.46
N GLU A 215 15.74 -10.14 -6.17
CA GLU A 215 15.40 -10.00 -7.60
C GLU A 215 14.30 -8.94 -7.84
N PRO A 216 13.10 -9.03 -7.24
CA PRO A 216 12.08 -7.99 -7.39
C PRO A 216 12.49 -6.64 -6.77
N ILE A 217 13.35 -6.62 -5.74
CA ILE A 217 13.90 -5.37 -5.19
C ILE A 217 14.82 -4.69 -6.20
N ARG A 218 15.66 -5.46 -6.90
CA ARG A 218 16.55 -4.92 -7.95
C ARG A 218 15.76 -4.31 -9.10
N VAL A 219 14.64 -4.93 -9.50
CA VAL A 219 13.72 -4.34 -10.48
C VAL A 219 13.15 -3.02 -9.98
N SER A 220 12.72 -2.99 -8.71
CA SER A 220 12.19 -1.76 -8.07
C SER A 220 13.22 -0.63 -8.05
N ARG A 221 14.47 -0.94 -7.71
CA ARG A 221 15.58 0.04 -7.69
C ARG A 221 15.81 0.64 -9.06
N ARG A 222 15.94 -0.20 -10.09
CA ARG A 222 16.16 0.26 -11.47
C ARG A 222 14.98 1.10 -11.94
N PHE A 223 13.75 0.70 -11.64
CA PHE A 223 12.57 1.52 -11.91
C PHE A 223 12.66 2.89 -11.20
N ALA A 224 13.06 2.94 -9.94
CA ALA A 224 13.22 4.20 -9.19
C ALA A 224 14.20 5.17 -9.86
N GLU A 225 15.32 4.63 -10.35
CA GLU A 225 16.37 5.36 -11.05
C GLU A 225 15.91 5.84 -12.44
N GLU A 226 15.40 4.94 -13.27
CA GLU A 226 14.99 5.22 -14.66
C GLU A 226 13.75 6.12 -14.76
N SER A 227 12.81 5.98 -13.82
CA SER A 227 11.61 6.83 -13.75
C SER A 227 11.91 8.27 -13.29
N GLY A 228 13.11 8.53 -12.78
CA GLY A 228 13.49 9.83 -12.22
C GLY A 228 12.86 10.13 -10.86
N LEU A 229 12.27 9.12 -10.18
CA LEU A 229 11.68 9.27 -8.85
C LEU A 229 12.74 9.33 -7.74
N LEU A 230 13.81 8.56 -7.89
CA LEU A 230 14.92 8.55 -6.96
C LEU A 230 15.68 9.87 -7.06
N THR A 231 15.28 10.86 -6.25
CA THR A 231 15.84 12.22 -6.26
C THR A 231 16.55 12.62 -4.97
N HIS A 232 16.14 12.03 -3.84
CA HIS A 232 16.57 12.43 -2.50
C HIS A 232 17.93 11.84 -2.10
N ASP A 233 18.86 12.70 -1.65
CA ASP A 233 20.25 12.29 -1.39
C ASP A 233 20.39 11.26 -0.27
N GLU A 234 19.65 11.42 0.84
CA GLU A 234 19.71 10.43 1.93
C GLU A 234 19.16 9.06 1.53
N VAL A 235 18.19 9.02 0.59
CA VAL A 235 17.63 7.77 0.07
C VAL A 235 18.69 7.07 -0.79
N ARG A 236 19.40 7.81 -1.67
CA ARG A 236 20.52 7.26 -2.45
C ARG A 236 21.65 6.78 -1.54
N ALA A 237 22.03 7.57 -0.54
CA ALA A 237 23.10 7.21 0.38
C ALA A 237 22.81 5.91 1.16
N ALA A 238 21.55 5.72 1.59
CA ALA A 238 21.12 4.48 2.24
C ALA A 238 21.10 3.28 1.27
N ILE A 239 20.68 3.46 0.01
CA ILE A 239 20.77 2.40 -1.01
C ILE A 239 22.23 2.01 -1.28
N ASP A 240 23.13 2.98 -1.35
CA ASP A 240 24.57 2.74 -1.54
C ASP A 240 25.20 2.05 -0.32
N GLU A 241 24.80 2.42 0.90
CA GLU A 241 25.21 1.74 2.14
C GLU A 241 24.84 0.26 2.10
N VAL A 242 23.58 -0.06 1.78
CA VAL A 242 23.10 -1.43 1.64
C VAL A 242 23.89 -2.19 0.57
N SER A 243 24.11 -1.56 -0.59
CA SER A 243 24.85 -2.17 -1.70
C SER A 243 26.29 -2.53 -1.29
N ARG A 244 26.97 -1.66 -0.53
CA ARG A 244 28.32 -1.93 -0.01
C ARG A 244 28.34 -3.07 1.02
N ALA A 245 27.24 -3.29 1.72
CA ALA A 245 27.06 -4.40 2.65
C ALA A 245 26.66 -5.72 1.95
N GLY A 246 26.50 -5.73 0.62
CA GLY A 246 26.13 -6.90 -0.17
C GLY A 246 24.63 -7.22 -0.15
N GLY A 247 23.78 -6.31 0.32
CA GLY A 247 22.33 -6.45 0.25
C GLY A 247 21.73 -5.69 -0.93
N GLU A 248 20.41 -5.83 -1.10
CA GLU A 248 19.64 -5.07 -2.09
C GLU A 248 18.68 -4.10 -1.42
N ALA A 249 18.50 -2.94 -2.05
CA ALA A 249 17.60 -1.89 -1.56
C ALA A 249 16.95 -1.14 -2.71
N SER A 250 15.75 -0.61 -2.45
CA SER A 250 15.05 0.33 -3.34
C SER A 250 14.37 1.42 -2.53
N MET A 251 14.03 2.51 -3.22
CA MET A 251 13.06 3.49 -2.73
C MET A 251 11.68 2.82 -2.59
N ILE A 252 10.94 3.15 -1.53
CA ILE A 252 9.50 2.91 -1.46
C ILE A 252 8.83 3.97 -2.34
N MET A 253 8.15 3.55 -3.41
CA MET A 253 7.66 4.48 -4.43
C MET A 253 6.71 5.53 -3.83
N LEU A 254 6.92 6.78 -4.25
CA LEU A 254 6.18 7.96 -3.78
C LEU A 254 6.39 8.32 -2.30
N GLY A 255 7.52 7.91 -1.70
CA GLY A 255 8.02 8.46 -0.43
C GLY A 255 9.55 8.60 -0.43
N ASN A 256 10.10 9.55 0.34
CA ASN A 256 11.55 9.55 0.58
C ASN A 256 11.84 8.52 1.67
N ALA A 257 11.80 7.25 1.28
CA ALA A 257 11.99 6.10 2.14
C ALA A 257 12.69 4.98 1.39
N VAL A 258 13.44 4.16 2.11
CA VAL A 258 14.19 3.00 1.59
C VAL A 258 13.69 1.74 2.26
N PHE A 259 13.64 0.64 1.52
CA PHE A 259 13.51 -0.71 2.05
C PHE A 259 14.61 -1.62 1.49
N SER A 260 15.06 -2.61 2.26
CA SER A 260 16.21 -3.45 1.96
C SER A 260 16.15 -4.86 2.57
N THR A 261 16.96 -5.77 2.03
CA THR A 261 17.13 -7.15 2.55
C THR A 261 18.08 -7.24 3.74
N VAL A 262 18.89 -6.20 3.99
CA VAL A 262 19.83 -6.14 5.12
C VAL A 262 19.67 -4.85 5.93
N PRO A 263 20.04 -4.85 7.22
CA PRO A 263 20.02 -3.64 8.04
C PRO A 263 20.95 -2.55 7.50
N PHE A 264 20.56 -1.30 7.70
CA PHE A 264 21.38 -0.10 7.41
C PHE A 264 21.14 0.99 8.45
N SER A 265 21.91 2.06 8.38
CA SER A 265 21.93 3.14 9.37
C SER A 265 20.53 3.73 9.63
N GLY A 266 20.06 3.59 10.87
CA GLY A 266 18.77 4.10 11.32
C GLY A 266 17.55 3.32 10.80
N SER A 267 17.76 2.15 10.19
CA SER A 267 16.66 1.30 9.73
C SER A 267 15.91 0.64 10.89
N LYS A 268 14.61 0.43 10.68
CA LYS A 268 13.74 -0.43 11.49
C LYS A 268 13.51 -1.75 10.77
N ALA A 269 13.15 -2.79 11.50
CA ALA A 269 12.85 -4.10 10.94
C ALA A 269 11.33 -4.33 10.90
N THR A 270 10.88 -5.00 9.84
CA THR A 270 9.59 -5.67 9.70
C THR A 270 9.83 -6.97 8.93
N SER A 271 8.82 -7.56 8.32
CA SER A 271 8.99 -8.67 7.39
C SER A 271 8.00 -8.61 6.25
N LEU A 272 8.35 -9.22 5.12
CA LEU A 272 7.38 -9.55 4.08
C LEU A 272 6.31 -10.48 4.67
N SER A 273 5.04 -10.23 4.36
CA SER A 273 3.93 -10.97 4.96
C SER A 273 2.89 -11.34 3.90
N ALA A 274 2.47 -12.61 3.93
CA ALA A 274 1.29 -13.07 3.20
C ALA A 274 -0.03 -12.72 3.89
N GLN A 275 0.03 -12.09 5.07
CA GLN A 275 -1.16 -11.65 5.78
C GLN A 275 -1.94 -10.65 4.92
N ALA A 276 -3.22 -10.92 4.76
CA ALA A 276 -4.17 -10.09 4.06
C ALA A 276 -5.08 -9.34 5.06
N VAL A 277 -5.97 -8.50 4.55
CA VAL A 277 -7.04 -7.93 5.37
C VAL A 277 -7.85 -9.03 6.07
N GLN A 278 -8.18 -8.83 7.34
CA GLN A 278 -9.00 -9.75 8.10
C GLN A 278 -9.79 -9.02 9.19
N VAL A 279 -11.01 -9.51 9.45
CA VAL A 279 -11.75 -9.15 10.67
C VAL A 279 -11.01 -9.74 11.86
N LEU A 280 -10.91 -8.96 12.94
CA LEU A 280 -10.30 -9.38 14.19
C LEU A 280 -11.39 -9.79 15.20
N PRO A 281 -11.08 -10.72 16.12
CA PRO A 281 -11.97 -11.08 17.23
C PRO A 281 -12.31 -9.90 18.16
#